data_AF-B9TQA5-F1
#
_entry.id   AF-B9TQA5-F1
#
_cell.length_a   1.000
_cell.length_b   1.000
_cell.length_c   1.000
_cell.angle_alpha   90.00
_cell.angle_beta   90.00
_cell.angle_gamma   90.00
#
_symmetry.space_group_name_H-M   'P 1'
#
loop_
_entity.id
_entity.type
_entity.pdbx_description
1 polymer ?
#
loop_
_entity_poly.entity_id
_entity_poly.type
_entity_poly.pdbx_seq_one_letter_code
_entity_poly.pdbx_strand_id
1 'polypeptide(L)'
;MLDWIKTRIYEHRVNHHALFDLFDKDDLTDEEIRYFLSNYRVNMQRFHLHVAAYSLFVPFEMREELYENLYDEFGCGDFNQAHPNLFEPLMDYFGGVEDGDWNPETYHLLNTKINLCWFADGLQNGLGGMGALELSIPAQQRRVLAHLRRRGLSEELVRFFVVHCECDEEHGEGWFAAGLPYLKNRADFEKTYYSAMRMLDARAGVYDGVLNGILLRRENGFSSRLLAREVTPTKIAGAELA
;
A
#
# COMPACT_ATOMS: atom_id res chain seq x y z
N MET A 1 2.50 18.46 19.93
CA MET A 1 1.96 18.65 18.56
C MET A 1 2.29 17.46 17.68
N LEU A 2 3.56 17.09 17.54
CA LEU A 2 3.98 15.87 16.84
C LEU A 2 3.34 14.60 17.42
N ASP A 3 3.39 14.41 18.74
CA ASP A 3 2.75 13.24 19.36
C ASP A 3 1.26 13.17 19.04
N TRP A 4 0.58 14.32 19.03
CA TRP A 4 -0.84 14.39 18.70
C TRP A 4 -1.12 13.98 17.25
N ILE A 5 -0.36 14.48 16.27
CA ILE A 5 -0.58 14.10 14.86
C ILE A 5 -0.24 12.62 14.64
N LYS A 6 0.83 12.12 15.30
CA LYS A 6 1.19 10.70 15.26
C LYS A 6 0.09 9.82 15.83
N THR A 7 -0.49 10.17 16.98
CA THR A 7 -1.66 9.47 17.50
C THR A 7 -2.80 9.43 16.48
N ARG A 8 -3.10 10.55 15.80
CA ARG A 8 -4.12 10.58 14.74
C ARG A 8 -3.77 9.68 13.55
N ILE A 9 -2.50 9.61 13.17
CA ILE A 9 -2.02 8.75 12.08
C ILE A 9 -2.17 7.28 12.47
N TYR A 10 -1.77 6.90 13.68
CA TYR A 10 -1.88 5.53 14.16
C TYR A 10 -3.33 5.08 14.36
N GLU A 11 -4.21 5.95 14.87
CA GLU A 11 -5.65 5.68 15.04
C GLU A 11 -6.44 5.68 13.71
N HIS A 12 -5.84 6.12 12.61
CA HIS A 12 -6.54 6.25 11.34
C HIS A 12 -7.05 4.89 10.82
N ARG A 13 -8.25 4.88 10.22
CA ARG A 13 -8.92 3.65 9.73
C ARG A 13 -8.07 2.78 8.81
N VAL A 14 -7.12 3.39 8.10
CA VAL A 14 -6.20 2.70 7.18
C VAL A 14 -5.38 1.60 7.87
N ASN A 15 -5.04 1.77 9.16
CA ASN A 15 -4.28 0.79 9.94
C ASN A 15 -5.15 -0.33 10.52
N HIS A 16 -6.48 -0.15 10.50
CA HIS A 16 -7.47 -1.07 11.05
C HIS A 16 -8.46 -1.54 9.97
N HIS A 17 -8.05 -1.48 8.70
CA HIS A 17 -8.93 -1.74 7.58
C HIS A 17 -9.33 -3.23 7.50
N ALA A 18 -10.61 -3.50 7.22
CA ALA A 18 -11.18 -4.85 7.21
C ALA A 18 -10.54 -5.80 6.18
N LEU A 19 -9.94 -5.27 5.11
CA LEU A 19 -9.13 -6.05 4.16
C LEU A 19 -8.08 -6.91 4.87
N PHE A 20 -7.42 -6.35 5.89
CA PHE A 20 -6.36 -7.05 6.61
C PHE A 20 -6.90 -8.15 7.53
N ASP A 21 -8.20 -8.17 7.83
CA ASP A 21 -8.80 -9.30 8.55
C ASP A 21 -8.81 -10.56 7.69
N LEU A 22 -8.83 -10.43 6.36
CA LEU A 22 -8.67 -11.55 5.43
C LEU A 22 -7.25 -12.12 5.48
N PHE A 23 -6.23 -11.23 5.53
CA PHE A 23 -4.83 -11.63 5.72
C PHE A 23 -4.63 -12.35 7.05
N ASP A 24 -5.17 -11.81 8.15
CA ASP A 24 -5.00 -12.40 9.48
C ASP A 24 -5.68 -13.77 9.63
N LYS A 25 -6.79 -14.01 8.91
CA LYS A 25 -7.54 -15.27 8.92
C LYS A 25 -7.03 -16.29 7.90
N ASP A 26 -6.01 -15.92 7.11
CA ASP A 26 -5.53 -16.71 5.97
C ASP A 26 -6.64 -17.03 4.95
N ASP A 27 -7.60 -16.11 4.80
CA ASP A 27 -8.76 -16.24 3.92
C ASP A 27 -8.54 -15.47 2.61
N LEU A 28 -7.43 -15.73 1.93
CA LEU A 28 -7.10 -15.17 0.63
C LEU A 28 -6.54 -16.25 -0.30
N THR A 29 -7.11 -16.34 -1.49
CA THR A 29 -6.60 -17.16 -2.59
C THR A 29 -5.41 -16.48 -3.28
N ASP A 30 -4.68 -17.24 -4.10
CA ASP A 30 -3.52 -16.73 -4.86
C ASP A 30 -3.92 -15.62 -5.81
N GLU A 31 -5.07 -15.75 -6.47
CA GLU A 31 -5.65 -14.74 -7.35
C GLU A 31 -6.00 -13.45 -6.58
N GLU A 32 -6.54 -13.57 -5.37
CA GLU A 32 -6.89 -12.40 -4.54
C GLU A 32 -5.64 -11.68 -4.01
N ILE A 33 -4.58 -12.43 -3.68
CA ILE A 33 -3.28 -11.85 -3.33
C ILE A 33 -2.66 -11.18 -4.56
N ARG A 34 -2.66 -11.85 -5.72
CA ARG A 34 -2.22 -11.28 -7.00
C ARG A 34 -2.93 -9.96 -7.31
N TYR A 35 -4.25 -9.90 -7.10
CA TYR A 35 -5.07 -8.71 -7.29
C TYR A 35 -4.71 -7.58 -6.32
N PHE A 36 -4.50 -7.90 -5.04
CA PHE A 36 -3.99 -6.94 -4.05
C PHE A 36 -2.63 -6.39 -4.44
N LEU A 37 -1.68 -7.27 -4.78
CA LEU A 37 -0.31 -6.91 -5.17
C LEU A 37 -0.31 -6.06 -6.45
N SER A 38 -1.16 -6.39 -7.43
CA SER A 38 -1.29 -5.62 -8.68
C SER A 38 -1.70 -4.17 -8.42
N ASN A 39 -2.66 -3.93 -7.52
CA ASN A 39 -3.05 -2.58 -7.11
C ASN A 39 -1.94 -1.88 -6.30
N TYR A 40 -1.30 -2.61 -5.39
CA TYR A 40 -0.23 -2.06 -4.56
C TYR A 40 0.97 -1.62 -5.42
N ARG A 41 1.32 -2.42 -6.44
CA ARG A 41 2.45 -2.23 -7.35
C ARG A 41 2.47 -0.85 -7.98
N VAL A 42 1.32 -0.31 -8.39
CA VAL A 42 1.21 1.01 -9.04
C VAL A 42 1.88 2.11 -8.20
N ASN A 43 1.71 2.05 -6.88
CA ASN A 43 2.17 3.06 -5.96
C ASN A 43 3.62 2.82 -5.49
N MET A 44 4.01 1.58 -5.21
CA MET A 44 5.36 1.28 -4.74
C MET A 44 6.43 1.44 -5.84
N GLN A 45 6.08 1.12 -7.09
CA GLN A 45 6.98 1.30 -8.24
C GLN A 45 7.33 2.77 -8.51
N ARG A 46 6.69 3.70 -7.79
CA ARG A 46 6.81 5.15 -7.99
C ARG A 46 7.09 5.92 -6.71
N PHE A 47 7.26 5.25 -5.57
CA PHE A 47 7.44 5.92 -4.28
C PHE A 47 8.67 6.83 -4.29
N HIS A 48 9.83 6.29 -4.68
CA HIS A 48 11.08 7.02 -4.86
C HIS A 48 10.94 8.30 -5.73
N LEU A 49 10.04 8.32 -6.73
CA LEU A 49 9.80 9.52 -7.55
C LEU A 49 9.13 10.64 -6.74
N HIS A 50 8.27 10.29 -5.79
CA HIS A 50 7.62 11.26 -4.91
C HIS A 50 8.60 11.84 -3.90
N VAL A 51 9.49 11.01 -3.34
CA VAL A 51 10.60 11.45 -2.48
C VAL A 51 11.49 12.43 -3.25
N ALA A 52 12.00 12.02 -4.41
CA ALA A 52 12.87 12.84 -5.25
C ALA A 52 12.25 14.19 -5.64
N ALA A 53 10.98 14.18 -6.07
CA ALA A 53 10.28 15.41 -6.41
C ALA A 53 10.04 16.29 -5.19
N TYR A 54 9.68 15.72 -4.05
CA TYR A 54 9.45 16.47 -2.81
C TYR A 54 10.73 17.14 -2.31
N SER A 55 11.89 16.50 -2.46
CA SER A 55 13.21 17.07 -2.12
C SER A 55 13.53 18.39 -2.81
N LEU A 56 12.88 18.69 -3.95
CA LEU A 56 13.04 19.98 -4.64
C LEU A 56 12.39 21.14 -3.87
N PHE A 57 11.36 20.85 -3.07
CA PHE A 57 10.52 21.86 -2.41
C PHE A 57 10.81 22.02 -0.91
N VAL A 58 11.59 21.11 -0.32
CA VAL A 58 11.96 21.21 1.10
C VAL A 58 13.18 22.12 1.34
N PRO A 59 13.28 22.74 2.53
CA PRO A 59 14.46 23.47 2.99
C PRO A 59 15.74 22.64 2.89
N PHE A 60 16.89 23.30 2.74
CA PHE A 60 18.16 22.64 2.42
C PHE A 60 18.54 21.58 3.47
N GLU A 61 18.42 21.90 4.75
CA GLU A 61 18.73 21.00 5.86
C GLU A 61 17.79 19.79 5.91
N MET A 62 16.52 19.97 5.54
CA MET A 62 15.55 18.86 5.50
C MET A 62 15.84 17.87 4.36
N ARG A 63 16.61 18.26 3.34
CA ARG A 63 16.93 17.36 2.22
C ARG A 63 17.81 16.18 2.62
N GLU A 64 18.58 16.30 3.69
CA GLU A 64 19.45 15.22 4.18
C GLU A 64 18.61 13.96 4.44
N GLU A 65 17.58 14.08 5.29
CA GLU A 65 16.63 13.00 5.60
C GLU A 65 15.96 12.42 4.34
N LEU A 66 15.48 13.28 3.43
CA LEU A 66 14.81 12.80 2.21
C LEU A 66 15.79 12.10 1.25
N TYR A 67 17.07 12.46 1.26
CA TYR A 67 18.09 11.81 0.44
C TYR A 67 18.59 10.51 1.06
N GLU A 68 18.59 10.39 2.39
CA GLU A 68 18.80 9.10 3.07
C GLU A 68 17.67 8.13 2.71
N ASN A 69 16.41 8.56 2.84
CA ASN A 69 15.26 7.77 2.40
C ASN A 69 15.34 7.38 0.92
N LEU A 70 15.70 8.33 0.03
CA LEU A 70 15.89 8.03 -1.39
C LEU A 70 17.04 7.05 -1.63
N TYR A 71 18.12 7.12 -0.86
CA TYR A 71 19.24 6.19 -0.96
C TYR A 71 18.82 4.77 -0.57
N ASP A 72 18.00 4.63 0.46
CA ASP A 72 17.46 3.34 0.91
C ASP A 72 16.48 2.76 -0.11
N GLU A 73 15.59 3.59 -0.67
CA GLU A 73 14.69 3.20 -1.76
C GLU A 73 15.42 2.65 -3.01
N PHE A 74 16.64 3.15 -3.26
CA PHE A 74 17.52 2.68 -4.34
C PHE A 74 18.44 1.50 -3.93
N GLY A 75 18.24 0.92 -2.75
CA GLY A 75 18.93 -0.28 -2.29
C GLY A 75 20.33 -0.02 -1.72
N CYS A 76 20.56 1.17 -1.17
CA CYS A 76 21.82 1.54 -0.52
C CYS A 76 23.06 1.29 -1.41
N GLY A 77 22.96 1.57 -2.71
CA GLY A 77 24.03 1.36 -3.69
C GLY A 77 24.05 0.00 -4.40
N ASP A 78 23.20 -0.95 -4.01
CA ASP A 78 22.91 -2.16 -4.78
C ASP A 78 21.51 -2.04 -5.42
N PHE A 79 21.48 -1.79 -6.73
CA PHE A 79 20.22 -1.60 -7.43
C PHE A 79 19.33 -2.85 -7.43
N ASN A 80 19.87 -4.06 -7.24
CA ASN A 80 19.04 -5.26 -7.08
C ASN A 80 18.23 -5.23 -5.77
N GLN A 81 18.71 -4.47 -4.78
CA GLN A 81 18.06 -4.25 -3.50
C GLN A 81 17.12 -3.04 -3.51
N ALA A 82 16.99 -2.33 -4.63
CA ALA A 82 16.02 -1.23 -4.74
C ALA A 82 14.61 -1.75 -4.47
N HIS A 83 13.84 -1.00 -3.69
CA HIS A 83 12.52 -1.44 -3.21
C HIS A 83 11.57 -1.87 -4.34
N PRO A 84 11.49 -1.14 -5.48
CA PRO A 84 10.70 -1.60 -6.62
C PRO A 84 11.15 -2.95 -7.17
N ASN A 85 12.45 -3.26 -7.16
CA ASN A 85 12.99 -4.51 -7.70
C ASN A 85 12.76 -5.69 -6.75
N LEU A 86 12.77 -5.44 -5.44
CA LEU A 86 12.46 -6.46 -4.41
C LEU A 86 11.00 -6.95 -4.49
N PHE A 87 10.10 -6.18 -5.09
CA PHE A 87 8.69 -6.55 -5.19
C PHE A 87 8.36 -7.48 -6.36
N GLU A 88 9.03 -7.31 -7.49
CA GLU A 88 8.67 -8.00 -8.72
C GLU A 88 8.71 -9.53 -8.61
N PRO A 89 9.68 -10.17 -7.92
CA PRO A 89 9.66 -11.62 -7.74
C PRO A 89 8.41 -12.14 -7.04
N LEU A 90 7.86 -11.39 -6.08
CA LEU A 90 6.62 -11.74 -5.41
C LEU A 90 5.41 -11.57 -6.32
N MET A 91 5.37 -10.50 -7.11
CA MET A 91 4.33 -10.27 -8.11
C MET A 91 4.30 -11.42 -9.12
N ASP A 92 5.47 -11.83 -9.62
CA ASP A 92 5.62 -12.93 -10.57
C ASP A 92 5.23 -14.28 -9.96
N TYR A 93 5.59 -14.52 -8.69
CA TYR A 93 5.20 -15.74 -7.96
C TYR A 93 3.69 -15.96 -7.95
N PHE A 94 2.91 -14.89 -7.81
CA PHE A 94 1.45 -14.95 -7.81
C PHE A 94 0.82 -14.87 -9.21
N GLY A 95 1.62 -14.91 -10.28
CA GLY A 95 1.13 -14.94 -11.66
C GLY A 95 1.22 -13.63 -12.43
N GLY A 96 1.86 -12.60 -11.85
CA GLY A 96 2.10 -11.33 -12.53
C GLY A 96 0.87 -10.41 -12.59
N VAL A 97 1.11 -9.22 -13.16
CA VAL A 97 0.08 -8.18 -13.32
C VAL A 97 -0.87 -8.55 -14.44
N GLU A 98 -2.18 -8.39 -14.21
CA GLU A 98 -3.20 -8.54 -15.24
C GLU A 98 -3.82 -7.19 -15.62
N ASP A 99 -4.11 -7.03 -16.92
CA ASP A 99 -4.82 -5.87 -17.43
C ASP A 99 -6.23 -5.82 -16.83
N GLY A 100 -6.58 -4.67 -16.23
CA GLY A 100 -7.89 -4.45 -15.61
C GLY A 100 -7.94 -4.66 -14.09
N ASP A 101 -6.84 -5.07 -13.46
CA ASP A 101 -6.80 -5.19 -12.00
C ASP A 101 -6.68 -3.86 -11.27
N TRP A 102 -6.22 -2.82 -11.94
CA TRP A 102 -5.98 -1.52 -11.31
C TRP A 102 -7.28 -0.76 -11.06
N ASN A 103 -7.57 -0.58 -9.78
CA ASN A 103 -8.75 0.15 -9.33
C ASN A 103 -8.58 1.66 -9.48
N PRO A 104 -9.67 2.42 -9.72
CA PRO A 104 -9.65 3.87 -9.72
C PRO A 104 -9.02 4.47 -8.45
N GLU A 105 -9.26 3.86 -7.29
CA GLU A 105 -8.74 4.28 -6.00
C GLU A 105 -7.20 4.19 -5.92
N THR A 106 -6.60 3.23 -6.61
CA THR A 106 -5.14 3.09 -6.75
C THR A 106 -4.54 4.31 -7.46
N TYR A 107 -5.20 4.79 -8.52
CA TYR A 107 -4.82 6.03 -9.21
C TYR A 107 -5.15 7.28 -8.41
N HIS A 108 -6.24 7.25 -7.63
CA HIS A 108 -6.56 8.35 -6.73
C HIS A 108 -5.47 8.58 -5.69
N LEU A 109 -4.91 7.52 -5.10
CA LEU A 109 -3.74 7.62 -4.21
C LEU A 109 -2.52 8.19 -4.94
N LEU A 110 -2.22 7.69 -6.14
CA LEU A 110 -1.09 8.19 -6.93
C LEU A 110 -1.23 9.69 -7.23
N ASN A 111 -2.40 10.12 -7.68
CA ASN A 111 -2.69 11.52 -7.97
C ASN A 111 -2.68 12.38 -6.71
N THR A 112 -3.08 11.83 -5.56
CA THR A 112 -3.01 12.52 -4.27
C THR A 112 -1.56 12.75 -3.85
N LYS A 113 -0.67 11.76 -4.00
CA LYS A 113 0.77 11.91 -3.75
C LYS A 113 1.38 13.00 -4.64
N ILE A 114 1.12 12.93 -5.94
CA ILE A 114 1.58 13.93 -6.90
C ILE A 114 1.10 15.33 -6.51
N ASN A 115 -0.19 15.48 -6.20
CA ASN A 115 -0.74 16.79 -5.85
C ASN A 115 -0.13 17.36 -4.56
N LEU A 116 0.04 16.53 -3.52
CA LEU A 116 0.58 16.96 -2.24
C LEU A 116 2.08 17.26 -2.30
N CYS A 117 2.83 16.56 -3.14
CA CYS A 117 4.29 16.61 -3.15
C CYS A 117 4.89 17.46 -4.28
N TRP A 118 4.20 17.60 -5.43
CA TRP A 118 4.81 18.16 -6.65
C TRP A 118 4.31 19.57 -7.02
N PHE A 119 3.09 19.94 -6.60
CA PHE A 119 2.39 21.09 -7.22
C PHE A 119 1.83 22.14 -6.24
N ALA A 120 1.94 21.94 -4.92
CA ALA A 120 1.45 22.90 -3.93
C ALA A 120 2.61 23.67 -3.25
N ASP A 121 2.29 24.57 -2.31
CA ASP A 121 3.24 25.18 -1.34
C ASP A 121 4.05 24.16 -0.50
N GLY A 122 3.90 22.86 -0.82
CA GLY A 122 4.95 21.86 -0.94
C GLY A 122 5.37 21.30 0.39
N LEU A 123 5.93 22.15 1.24
CA LEU A 123 6.55 21.79 2.50
C LEU A 123 5.54 21.17 3.47
N GLN A 124 4.52 21.91 3.91
CA GLN A 124 3.61 21.39 4.94
C GLN A 124 2.72 20.26 4.40
N ASN A 125 2.32 20.35 3.12
CA ASN A 125 1.45 19.37 2.48
C ASN A 125 2.18 18.06 2.18
N GLY A 126 3.40 18.12 1.64
CA GLY A 126 4.25 16.95 1.43
C GLY A 126 4.66 16.31 2.75
N LEU A 127 5.08 17.12 3.74
CA LEU A 127 5.42 16.64 5.08
C LEU A 127 4.24 15.88 5.71
N GLY A 128 3.05 16.50 5.70
CA GLY A 128 1.85 15.87 6.23
C GLY A 128 1.50 14.60 5.50
N GLY A 129 1.41 14.66 4.17
CA GLY A 129 1.00 13.53 3.34
C GLY A 129 1.97 12.35 3.43
N MET A 130 3.22 12.55 3.03
CA MET A 130 4.20 11.48 2.91
C MET A 130 4.73 11.01 4.28
N GLY A 131 5.01 11.93 5.20
CA GLY A 131 5.42 11.55 6.56
C GLY A 131 4.34 10.72 7.27
N ALA A 132 3.06 11.07 7.09
CA ALA A 132 1.97 10.23 7.62
C ALA A 132 1.87 8.87 6.95
N LEU A 133 2.13 8.80 5.64
CA LEU A 133 2.12 7.54 4.91
C LEU A 133 3.20 6.60 5.43
N GLU A 134 4.44 7.07 5.59
CA GLU A 134 5.56 6.27 6.10
C GLU A 134 5.32 5.79 7.53
N LEU A 135 4.82 6.64 8.44
CA LEU A 135 4.45 6.19 9.79
C LEU A 135 3.32 5.15 9.82
N SER A 136 2.45 5.17 8.83
CA SER A 136 1.24 4.33 8.78
C SER A 136 1.49 2.96 8.15
N ILE A 137 2.36 2.89 7.14
CA ILE A 137 2.60 1.69 6.33
C ILE A 137 3.07 0.47 7.15
N PRO A 138 4.02 0.58 8.11
CA PRO A 138 4.54 -0.58 8.83
C PRO A 138 3.47 -1.44 9.50
N ALA A 139 2.48 -0.83 10.15
CA ALA A 139 1.39 -1.56 10.81
C ALA A 139 0.61 -2.46 9.84
N GLN A 140 0.43 -1.99 8.60
CA GLN A 140 -0.28 -2.69 7.53
C GLN A 140 0.61 -3.79 6.94
N GLN A 141 1.86 -3.47 6.65
CA GLN A 141 2.82 -4.40 6.05
C GLN A 141 3.12 -5.59 6.95
N ARG A 142 3.19 -5.40 8.28
CA ARG A 142 3.39 -6.49 9.25
C ARG A 142 2.31 -7.58 9.13
N ARG A 143 1.05 -7.21 8.88
CA ARG A 143 -0.06 -8.16 8.69
C ARG A 143 0.07 -8.94 7.38
N VAL A 144 0.43 -8.25 6.29
CA VAL A 144 0.69 -8.88 4.98
C VAL A 144 1.87 -9.83 5.07
N LEU A 145 3.00 -9.39 5.65
CA LEU A 145 4.20 -10.20 5.86
C LEU A 145 3.91 -11.45 6.69
N ALA A 146 3.16 -11.31 7.79
CA ALA A 146 2.79 -12.44 8.64
C ALA A 146 1.95 -13.47 7.87
N HIS A 147 0.99 -13.03 7.06
CA HIS A 147 0.21 -13.92 6.19
C HIS A 147 1.09 -14.65 5.17
N LEU A 148 1.94 -13.92 4.43
CA LEU A 148 2.82 -14.52 3.43
C LEU A 148 3.79 -15.55 4.05
N ARG A 149 4.31 -15.29 5.26
CA ARG A 149 5.13 -16.26 6.01
C ARG A 149 4.33 -17.48 6.46
N ARG A 150 3.09 -17.32 6.93
CA ARG A 150 2.21 -18.47 7.28
C ARG A 150 1.88 -19.33 6.07
N ARG A 151 1.82 -18.73 4.88
CA ARG A 151 1.70 -19.43 3.59
C ARG A 151 2.98 -20.16 3.15
N GLY A 152 4.10 -19.98 3.86
CA GLY A 152 5.35 -20.69 3.60
C GLY A 152 6.26 -20.03 2.55
N LEU A 153 6.04 -18.75 2.21
CA LEU A 153 6.93 -18.04 1.29
C LEU A 153 8.31 -17.81 1.93
N SER A 154 9.35 -17.82 1.09
CA SER A 154 10.72 -17.59 1.53
C SER A 154 10.96 -16.13 1.92
N GLU A 155 11.96 -15.88 2.76
CA GLU A 155 12.39 -14.53 3.14
C GLU A 155 12.85 -13.68 1.94
N GLU A 156 13.34 -14.33 0.88
CA GLU A 156 13.68 -13.67 -0.38
C GLU A 156 12.43 -13.10 -1.08
N LEU A 157 11.35 -13.89 -1.19
CA LEU A 157 10.11 -13.44 -1.83
C LEU A 157 9.39 -12.36 -1.02
N VAL A 158 9.51 -12.35 0.30
CA VAL A 158 8.86 -11.35 1.15
C VAL A 158 9.77 -10.17 1.52
N ARG A 159 10.98 -10.10 0.94
CA ARG A 159 12.02 -9.13 1.31
C ARG A 159 11.52 -7.68 1.23
N PHE A 160 10.71 -7.35 0.21
CA PHE A 160 10.05 -6.06 0.10
C PHE A 160 9.32 -5.67 1.39
N PHE A 161 8.48 -6.57 1.92
CA PHE A 161 7.71 -6.26 3.13
C PHE A 161 8.57 -6.24 4.40
N VAL A 162 9.65 -7.02 4.44
CA VAL A 162 10.59 -7.02 5.56
C VAL A 162 11.22 -5.64 5.73
N VAL A 163 11.82 -5.09 4.67
CA VAL A 163 12.54 -3.81 4.76
C VAL A 163 11.61 -2.66 5.16
N HIS A 164 10.38 -2.61 4.65
CA HIS A 164 9.43 -1.56 5.02
C HIS A 164 8.79 -1.74 6.42
N CYS A 165 8.80 -2.96 6.98
CA CYS A 165 8.41 -3.17 8.37
C CYS A 165 9.48 -2.68 9.37
N GLU A 166 10.74 -2.64 8.93
CA GLU A 166 11.93 -2.30 9.71
C GLU A 166 12.32 -0.83 9.57
N CYS A 167 12.26 -0.25 8.36
CA CYS A 167 12.84 1.06 8.04
C CYS A 167 11.82 2.21 7.99
N ASP A 168 10.62 2.03 7.43
CA ASP A 168 9.71 3.17 7.12
C ASP A 168 9.29 3.99 8.36
N GLU A 169 9.20 3.36 9.53
CA GLU A 169 8.82 4.07 10.77
C GLU A 169 9.89 5.10 11.15
N GLU A 170 11.18 4.78 10.93
CA GLU A 170 12.30 5.68 11.19
C GLU A 170 12.29 6.87 10.22
N HIS A 171 12.00 6.63 8.94
CA HIS A 171 11.86 7.70 7.96
C HIS A 171 10.68 8.63 8.27
N GLY A 172 9.51 8.07 8.60
CA GLY A 172 8.36 8.89 8.96
C GLY A 172 8.65 9.79 10.17
N GLU A 173 9.34 9.25 11.18
CA GLU A 173 9.85 9.99 12.33
C GLU A 173 10.85 11.09 11.93
N GLY A 174 11.84 10.75 11.10
CA GLY A 174 12.86 11.66 10.59
C GLY A 174 12.27 12.83 9.80
N TRP A 175 11.29 12.57 8.92
CA TRP A 175 10.63 13.60 8.13
C TRP A 175 9.89 14.60 9.03
N PHE A 176 9.14 14.11 10.02
CA PHE A 176 8.45 14.99 10.99
C PHE A 176 9.42 15.77 11.87
N ALA A 177 10.54 15.16 12.27
CA ALA A 177 11.59 15.85 13.02
C ALA A 177 12.25 16.96 12.19
N ALA A 178 12.65 16.66 10.96
CA ALA A 178 13.28 17.61 10.04
C ALA A 178 12.31 18.73 9.60
N GLY A 179 11.02 18.43 9.51
CA GLY A 179 9.96 19.38 9.17
C GLY A 179 9.51 20.28 10.32
N LEU A 180 9.69 19.86 11.58
CA LEU A 180 9.19 20.55 12.77
C LEU A 180 9.60 22.04 12.86
N PRO A 181 10.86 22.45 12.55
CA PRO A 181 11.27 23.86 12.57
C PRO A 181 10.47 24.76 11.61
N TYR A 182 9.78 24.17 10.64
CA TYR A 182 9.01 24.86 9.61
C TYR A 182 7.49 24.87 9.87
N LEU A 183 7.03 24.30 10.99
CA LEU A 183 5.66 24.38 11.47
C LEU A 183 5.51 25.54 12.46
N LYS A 184 5.55 26.77 11.94
CA LYS A 184 5.72 27.99 12.75
C LYS A 184 4.43 28.49 13.39
N ASN A 185 3.29 28.16 12.79
CA ASN A 185 2.00 28.66 13.22
C ASN A 185 0.89 27.61 13.03
N ARG A 186 -0.31 27.94 13.52
CA ARG A 186 -1.48 27.08 13.43
C ARG A 186 -1.84 26.70 12.00
N ALA A 187 -1.73 27.62 11.04
CA ALA A 187 -2.07 27.35 9.65
C ALA A 187 -1.10 26.33 9.02
N ASP A 188 0.18 26.40 9.37
CA ASP A 188 1.17 25.40 8.93
C ASP A 188 0.80 24.01 9.46
N PHE A 189 0.48 23.93 10.75
CA PHE A 189 0.05 22.67 11.37
C PHE A 189 -1.25 22.14 10.76
N GLU A 190 -2.24 23.00 10.52
CA GLU A 190 -3.50 22.59 9.90
C GLU A 190 -3.29 22.04 8.49
N LYS A 191 -2.43 22.66 7.67
CA LYS A 191 -2.06 22.12 6.35
C LYS A 191 -1.42 20.74 6.45
N THR A 192 -0.45 20.58 7.35
CA THR A 192 0.20 19.29 7.59
C THR A 192 -0.80 18.23 8.04
N TYR A 193 -1.69 18.56 8.98
CA TYR A 193 -2.71 17.65 9.47
C TYR A 193 -3.72 17.25 8.37
N TYR A 194 -4.29 18.22 7.65
CA TYR A 194 -5.26 17.91 6.60
C TYR A 194 -4.64 17.09 5.47
N SER A 195 -3.38 17.36 5.12
CA SER A 195 -2.68 16.58 4.10
C SER A 195 -2.32 15.18 4.56
N ALA A 196 -1.97 15.00 5.84
CA ALA A 196 -1.84 13.68 6.45
C ALA A 196 -3.14 12.88 6.32
N MET A 197 -4.26 13.43 6.80
CA MET A 197 -5.54 12.73 6.75
C MET A 197 -5.96 12.43 5.30
N ARG A 198 -5.80 13.40 4.39
CA ARG A 198 -6.10 13.20 2.97
C ARG A 198 -5.28 12.08 2.33
N MET A 199 -3.99 11.96 2.66
CA MET A 199 -3.16 10.87 2.17
C MET A 199 -3.65 9.52 2.70
N LEU A 200 -3.90 9.44 4.01
CA LEU A 200 -4.33 8.20 4.64
C LEU A 200 -5.74 7.77 4.20
N ASP A 201 -6.63 8.72 3.93
CA ASP A 201 -7.94 8.46 3.33
C ASP A 201 -7.82 7.91 1.91
N ALA A 202 -6.96 8.52 1.08
CA ALA A 202 -6.70 8.02 -0.26
C ALA A 202 -6.10 6.61 -0.23
N ARG A 203 -5.22 6.33 0.74
CA ARG A 203 -4.64 4.99 0.93
C ARG A 203 -5.69 3.98 1.40
N ALA A 204 -6.55 4.36 2.34
CA ALA A 204 -7.64 3.52 2.78
C ALA A 204 -8.62 3.24 1.64
N GLY A 205 -8.86 4.20 0.75
CA GLY A 205 -9.62 4.00 -0.49
C GLY A 205 -9.06 2.89 -1.38
N VAL A 206 -7.73 2.74 -1.47
CA VAL A 206 -7.13 1.60 -2.20
C VAL A 206 -7.58 0.28 -1.58
N TYR A 207 -7.61 0.18 -0.25
CA TYR A 207 -8.04 -1.02 0.44
C TYR A 207 -9.55 -1.25 0.36
N ASP A 208 -10.35 -0.19 0.38
CA ASP A 208 -11.80 -0.25 0.14
C ASP A 208 -12.06 -0.87 -1.24
N GLY A 209 -11.40 -0.35 -2.29
CA GLY A 209 -11.53 -0.82 -3.67
C GLY A 209 -11.05 -2.26 -3.87
N VAL A 210 -9.91 -2.63 -3.26
CA VAL A 210 -9.39 -4.00 -3.31
C VAL A 210 -10.34 -4.97 -2.60
N LEU A 211 -10.79 -4.65 -1.39
CA LEU A 211 -11.72 -5.52 -0.65
C LEU A 211 -13.03 -5.70 -1.41
N ASN A 212 -13.62 -4.62 -1.92
CA ASN A 212 -14.83 -4.69 -2.73
C ASN A 212 -14.63 -5.54 -3.99
N GLY A 213 -13.50 -5.36 -4.68
CA GLY A 213 -13.14 -6.16 -5.85
C GLY A 213 -12.97 -7.66 -5.56
N ILE A 214 -12.47 -8.02 -4.38
CA ILE A 214 -12.39 -9.41 -3.91
C ILE A 214 -13.79 -9.96 -3.67
N LEU A 215 -14.62 -9.24 -2.90
CA LEU A 215 -15.97 -9.70 -2.53
C LEU A 215 -16.86 -9.90 -3.77
N LEU A 216 -16.84 -8.97 -4.73
CA LEU A 216 -17.59 -9.08 -5.98
C LEU A 216 -17.15 -10.30 -6.81
N ARG A 217 -15.84 -10.60 -6.87
CA ARG A 217 -15.33 -11.79 -7.57
C ARG A 217 -15.79 -13.09 -6.88
N ARG A 218 -15.78 -13.13 -5.55
CA ARG A 218 -16.30 -14.28 -4.78
C ARG A 218 -17.79 -14.52 -5.06
N GLU A 219 -18.60 -13.47 -5.06
CA GLU A 219 -20.04 -13.55 -5.37
C GLU A 219 -20.30 -14.05 -6.79
N ASN A 220 -19.61 -13.49 -7.80
CA ASN A 220 -19.73 -13.93 -9.19
C ASN A 220 -19.24 -15.37 -9.40
N GLY A 221 -18.16 -15.77 -8.72
CA GLY A 221 -17.66 -17.15 -8.67
C GLY A 221 -18.66 -18.13 -8.05
N PHE A 222 -19.42 -17.69 -7.04
CA PHE A 222 -20.50 -18.48 -6.46
C PHE A 222 -21.70 -18.63 -7.41
N SER A 223 -22.15 -17.53 -8.03
CA SER A 223 -23.26 -17.55 -9.00
C SER A 223 -22.97 -18.43 -10.22
N SER A 224 -21.76 -18.35 -10.78
CA SER A 224 -21.32 -19.19 -11.90
C SER A 224 -21.27 -20.68 -11.54
N ARG A 225 -20.85 -21.03 -10.33
CA ARG A 225 -20.88 -22.42 -9.83
C ARG A 225 -22.30 -22.94 -9.57
N LEU A 226 -23.22 -22.09 -9.11
CA LEU A 226 -24.64 -22.47 -8.98
C LEU A 226 -25.27 -22.77 -10.34
N LEU A 227 -25.08 -21.89 -11.31
CA LEU A 227 -25.57 -22.08 -12.68
C LEU A 227 -24.98 -23.34 -13.32
N ALA A 228 -23.68 -23.59 -13.12
CA ALA A 228 -23.04 -24.82 -13.62
C ALA A 228 -23.61 -26.11 -12.98
N ARG A 229 -24.04 -26.06 -11.71
CA ARG A 229 -24.68 -27.20 -11.02
C ARG A 229 -26.09 -27.48 -11.52
N GLU A 230 -26.87 -26.45 -11.86
CA GLU A 230 -28.23 -26.60 -12.40
C GLU A 230 -28.25 -27.15 -13.83
N VAL A 231 -27.18 -26.94 -14.61
CA VAL A 231 -27.08 -27.40 -16.01
C VAL A 231 -26.54 -28.83 -16.14
N THR A 232 -26.01 -29.45 -15.07
CA THR A 232 -25.60 -30.86 -15.11
C THR A 232 -26.83 -31.77 -15.27
N PRO A 233 -26.99 -32.51 -16.38
CA PRO A 233 -28.16 -33.37 -16.57
C PRO A 233 -28.11 -34.49 -15.53
N THR A 234 -29.20 -34.66 -14.77
CA THR A 234 -29.39 -35.85 -13.94
C THR A 234 -29.28 -37.06 -14.86
N LYS A 235 -28.21 -37.87 -14.72
CA LYS A 235 -28.12 -39.16 -15.41
C LYS A 235 -29.29 -40.01 -14.92
N ILE A 236 -30.33 -40.12 -15.75
CA ILE A 236 -31.40 -41.08 -15.54
C ILE A 236 -30.76 -42.46 -15.71
N ALA A 237 -30.61 -43.17 -14.60
CA ALA A 237 -30.16 -44.55 -14.61
C ALA A 237 -31.30 -45.43 -15.12
N GLY A 238 -30.99 -46.26 -16.12
CA GLY A 238 -31.73 -47.48 -16.40
C GLY A 238 -32.59 -47.45 -17.66
N ALA A 239 -32.10 -48.11 -18.71
CA ALA A 239 -32.87 -49.07 -19.49
C ALA A 239 -31.90 -49.92 -20.33
N GLU A 240 -31.40 -51.00 -19.75
CA GLU A 240 -31.00 -52.17 -20.55
C GLU A 240 -32.27 -52.77 -21.14
N LEU A 241 -32.36 -52.87 -22.46
CA LEU A 241 -33.21 -53.85 -23.12
C LEU A 241 -32.51 -54.37 -24.37
N ALA A 242 -32.14 -55.65 -24.27
CA ALA A 242 -32.05 -56.73 -25.27
C ALA A 242 -31.44 -56.42 -26.65
#